data_AF-A0A2A4R743-F1
#
_entry.id   AF-A0A2A4R743-F1
#
_cell.length_a   1.000
_cell.length_b   1.000
_cell.length_c   1.000
_cell.angle_alpha   90.00
_cell.angle_beta   90.00
_cell.angle_gamma   90.00
#
_symmetry.space_group_name_H-M   'P 1'
#
loop_
_entity.id
_entity.type
_entity.pdbx_description
1 polymer ?
#
loop_
_entity_poly.entity_id
_entity_poly.type
_entity_poly.pdbx_seq_one_letter_code
_entity_poly.pdbx_strand_id
1 'polypeptide(L)'
;MKIGAGFFPSNEETITSFSKLMYEDMKLLDVLGSWRIEEYLLKSYFSNASIVALDTLEPYLSDEPWSEVLEGKKILVIHPFNKTIENQYYNKRTLLFNDPRVLPEFKSLQTIKAVQTIAGNKSEFNTWFDALEYMKQEIDKTDFDIAIIGCGAYGFPLAAHVKRRGKKAVHLGGATQLLFGIKGKRWVDNPKFNEIINEHFIYPMKEDQVINASKVEQGCYW
;
A
#
# COMPACT_ATOMS: atom_id res chain seq x y z
N MET A 1 -18.67 0.16 -2.51
CA MET A 1 -17.36 0.36 -3.17
C MET A 1 -16.97 1.82 -3.32
N LYS A 2 -17.85 2.72 -3.78
CA LYS A 2 -17.48 4.13 -4.05
C LYS A 2 -16.83 4.90 -2.90
N ILE A 3 -17.34 4.79 -1.66
CA ILE A 3 -16.82 5.57 -0.52
C ILE A 3 -15.53 4.97 0.05
N GLY A 4 -15.55 3.70 0.46
CA GLY A 4 -14.37 3.07 1.10
C GLY A 4 -13.26 2.72 0.12
N ALA A 5 -13.60 2.14 -1.04
CA ALA A 5 -12.62 1.68 -2.02
C ALA A 5 -12.28 2.71 -3.11
N GLY A 6 -13.04 3.82 -3.18
CA GLY A 6 -12.84 4.82 -4.22
C GLY A 6 -13.09 4.27 -5.63
N PHE A 7 -13.95 3.26 -5.79
CA PHE A 7 -14.25 2.67 -7.10
C PHE A 7 -15.33 3.48 -7.82
N PHE A 8 -15.05 3.92 -9.06
CA PHE A 8 -15.94 4.76 -9.85
C PHE A 8 -15.75 4.51 -11.38
N PRO A 9 -16.82 4.63 -12.18
CA PRO A 9 -18.21 4.52 -11.74
C PRO A 9 -18.47 3.13 -11.11
N SER A 10 -19.52 3.01 -10.31
CA SER A 10 -19.88 1.74 -9.65
C SER A 10 -21.13 1.18 -10.30
N ASN A 11 -20.98 0.55 -11.47
CA ASN A 11 -22.04 -0.07 -12.24
C ASN A 11 -21.69 -1.53 -12.58
N GLU A 12 -22.65 -2.30 -13.10
CA GLU A 12 -22.48 -3.73 -13.37
C GLU A 12 -21.29 -4.04 -14.29
N GLU A 13 -21.12 -3.25 -15.35
CA GLU A 13 -20.03 -3.40 -16.32
C GLU A 13 -18.65 -3.25 -15.65
N THR A 14 -18.45 -2.14 -14.92
CA THR A 14 -17.18 -1.87 -14.23
C THR A 14 -16.87 -2.88 -13.13
N ILE A 15 -17.89 -3.34 -12.41
CA ILE A 15 -17.75 -4.38 -11.38
C ILE A 15 -17.34 -5.72 -12.02
N THR A 16 -17.93 -6.06 -13.17
CA THR A 16 -17.58 -7.25 -13.93
C THR A 16 -16.14 -7.19 -14.41
N SER A 17 -15.71 -6.06 -14.98
CA SER A 17 -14.33 -5.83 -15.40
C SER A 17 -13.35 -5.90 -14.23
N PHE A 18 -13.71 -5.34 -13.07
CA PHE A 18 -12.88 -5.38 -11.87
C PHE A 18 -12.72 -6.82 -11.38
N SER A 19 -13.82 -7.58 -11.35
CA SER A 19 -13.80 -8.99 -10.94
C SER A 19 -12.88 -9.80 -11.84
N LYS A 20 -13.00 -9.65 -13.17
CA LYS A 20 -12.11 -10.30 -14.15
C LYS A 20 -10.64 -9.93 -13.93
N LEU A 21 -10.35 -8.65 -13.74
CA LEU A 21 -8.99 -8.18 -13.46
C LEU A 21 -8.41 -8.85 -12.20
N MET A 22 -9.17 -8.87 -11.10
CA MET A 22 -8.73 -9.48 -9.85
C MET A 22 -8.50 -10.99 -10.00
N TYR A 23 -9.38 -11.70 -10.72
CA TYR A 23 -9.23 -13.13 -11.01
C TYR A 23 -7.96 -13.46 -11.79
N GLU A 24 -7.58 -12.61 -12.74
CA GLU A 24 -6.33 -12.79 -13.48
C GLU A 24 -5.11 -12.41 -12.64
N ASP A 25 -5.19 -11.31 -11.90
CA ASP A 25 -4.09 -10.82 -11.07
C ASP A 25 -3.77 -11.74 -9.88
N MET A 26 -4.76 -12.43 -9.31
CA MET A 26 -4.53 -13.33 -8.18
C MET A 26 -3.70 -14.57 -8.52
N LYS A 27 -3.64 -14.96 -9.80
CA LYS A 27 -2.76 -16.04 -10.27
C LYS A 27 -1.27 -15.71 -10.09
N LEU A 28 -0.96 -14.42 -9.92
CA LEU A 28 0.39 -13.92 -9.69
C LEU A 28 0.72 -13.77 -8.19
N LEU A 29 -0.15 -14.18 -7.28
CA LEU A 29 0.10 -14.06 -5.85
C LEU A 29 1.13 -15.10 -5.37
N ASP A 30 2.18 -14.65 -4.67
CA ASP A 30 3.16 -15.54 -4.02
C ASP A 30 2.89 -15.71 -2.53
N VAL A 31 2.44 -14.65 -1.86
CA VAL A 31 2.16 -14.62 -0.42
C VAL A 31 0.88 -13.82 -0.18
N LEU A 32 -0.04 -14.38 0.59
CA LEU A 32 -1.27 -13.73 1.04
C LEU A 32 -1.22 -13.53 2.57
N GLY A 33 -1.23 -12.27 3.01
CA GLY A 33 -1.59 -11.94 4.40
C GLY A 33 -3.11 -12.04 4.56
N SER A 34 -3.59 -13.15 5.14
CA SER A 34 -5.02 -13.43 5.22
C SER A 34 -5.66 -12.76 6.43
N TRP A 35 -6.84 -12.20 6.21
CA TRP A 35 -7.66 -11.58 7.28
C TRP A 35 -9.17 -11.80 7.08
N ARG A 36 -9.56 -12.53 6.03
CA ARG A 36 -10.96 -12.79 5.67
C ARG A 36 -11.14 -14.27 5.36
N ILE A 37 -12.16 -14.89 5.97
CA ILE A 37 -12.46 -16.30 5.72
C ILE A 37 -12.89 -16.55 4.27
N GLU A 38 -13.46 -15.54 3.60
CA GLU A 38 -13.89 -15.61 2.20
C GLU A 38 -12.72 -15.85 1.23
N GLU A 39 -11.48 -15.53 1.61
CA GLU A 39 -10.29 -15.79 0.81
C GLU A 39 -10.10 -17.29 0.53
N TYR A 40 -10.59 -18.16 1.42
CA TYR A 40 -10.56 -19.61 1.21
C TYR A 40 -11.35 -20.06 -0.03
N LEU A 41 -12.42 -19.34 -0.38
CA LEU A 41 -13.24 -19.64 -1.57
C LEU A 41 -12.47 -19.41 -2.88
N LEU A 42 -11.39 -18.63 -2.83
CA LEU A 42 -10.60 -18.25 -4.00
C LEU A 42 -9.27 -19.02 -4.08
N LYS A 43 -8.98 -19.91 -3.12
CA LYS A 43 -7.69 -20.60 -2.98
C LYS A 43 -7.25 -21.36 -4.24
N SER A 44 -8.20 -21.89 -5.02
CA SER A 44 -7.90 -22.59 -6.28
C SER A 44 -7.23 -21.69 -7.33
N TYR A 45 -7.42 -20.37 -7.26
CA TYR A 45 -6.85 -19.40 -8.19
C TYR A 45 -5.45 -18.91 -7.82
N PHE A 46 -4.99 -19.20 -6.59
CA PHE A 46 -3.64 -18.88 -6.10
C PHE A 46 -3.06 -20.07 -5.34
N SER A 47 -3.20 -21.27 -5.89
CA SER A 47 -2.87 -22.54 -5.22
C SER A 47 -1.41 -22.66 -4.73
N ASN A 48 -0.50 -21.90 -5.33
CA ASN A 48 0.92 -21.88 -4.97
C ASN A 48 1.29 -20.76 -3.97
N ALA A 49 0.35 -19.88 -3.61
CA ALA A 49 0.62 -18.79 -2.70
C ALA A 49 0.72 -19.31 -1.25
N SER A 50 1.73 -18.84 -0.52
CA SER A 50 1.83 -19.05 0.92
C SER A 50 0.82 -18.16 1.63
N ILE A 51 0.02 -18.73 2.53
CA ILE A 51 -0.93 -17.97 3.33
C ILE A 51 -0.33 -17.76 4.72
N VAL A 52 -0.21 -16.49 5.13
CA VAL A 52 0.34 -16.08 6.42
C VAL A 52 -0.67 -15.21 7.18
N ALA A 53 -0.46 -15.03 8.48
CA ALA A 53 -1.23 -14.05 9.24
C ALA A 53 -0.96 -12.64 8.69
N LEU A 54 -1.98 -11.78 8.66
CA LEU A 54 -1.87 -10.44 8.06
C LEU A 54 -0.71 -9.62 8.66
N ASP A 55 -0.53 -9.68 9.97
CA ASP A 55 0.50 -8.92 10.68
C ASP A 55 1.92 -9.42 10.40
N THR A 56 2.10 -10.63 9.88
CA THR A 56 3.40 -11.12 9.38
C THR A 56 3.91 -10.31 8.18
N LEU A 57 3.02 -9.58 7.48
CA LEU A 57 3.44 -8.67 6.41
C LEU A 57 4.08 -7.38 6.94
N GLU A 58 3.81 -7.01 8.20
CA GLU A 58 4.25 -5.76 8.81
C GLU A 58 5.66 -5.94 9.41
N PRO A 59 6.73 -5.44 8.77
CA PRO A 59 8.09 -5.80 9.18
C PRO A 59 8.46 -5.31 10.58
N TYR A 60 7.86 -4.20 11.04
CA TYR A 60 8.05 -3.65 12.39
C TYR A 60 7.39 -4.48 13.51
N LEU A 61 6.73 -5.60 13.19
CA LEU A 61 6.20 -6.56 14.14
C LEU A 61 7.00 -7.87 14.20
N SER A 62 8.12 -7.96 13.46
CA SER A 62 8.97 -9.15 13.39
C SER A 62 10.34 -8.87 13.99
N ASP A 63 10.87 -9.83 14.75
CA ASP A 63 12.27 -9.81 15.21
C ASP A 63 13.25 -9.95 14.03
N GLU A 64 12.80 -10.57 12.94
CA GLU A 64 13.53 -10.72 11.68
C GLU A 64 12.72 -10.05 10.56
N PRO A 65 12.85 -8.73 10.36
CA PRO A 65 12.04 -7.99 9.42
C PRO A 65 12.43 -8.34 7.98
N TRP A 66 11.47 -8.85 7.19
CA TRP A 66 11.71 -9.15 5.77
C TRP A 66 12.22 -7.94 4.99
N SER A 67 11.92 -6.72 5.44
CA SER A 67 12.32 -5.46 4.80
C SER A 67 13.81 -5.18 4.89
N GLU A 68 14.59 -5.94 5.67
CA GLU A 68 16.05 -5.89 5.67
C GLU A 68 16.63 -6.06 4.25
N VAL A 69 16.00 -6.92 3.43
CA VAL A 69 16.44 -7.19 2.04
C VAL A 69 16.32 -5.98 1.09
N LEU A 70 15.67 -4.90 1.54
CA LEU A 70 15.54 -3.65 0.80
C LEU A 70 16.82 -2.80 0.86
N GLU A 71 17.78 -3.14 1.74
CA GLU A 71 19.05 -2.44 1.84
C GLU A 71 19.79 -2.39 0.48
N GLY A 72 20.24 -1.19 0.10
CA GLY A 72 20.95 -0.97 -1.15
C GLY A 72 20.13 -1.24 -2.42
N LYS A 73 18.80 -1.37 -2.34
CA LYS A 73 17.91 -1.54 -3.50
C LYS A 73 17.32 -0.21 -3.97
N LYS A 74 16.98 -0.14 -5.26
CA LYS A 74 16.15 0.95 -5.80
C LYS A 74 14.70 0.67 -5.45
N ILE A 75 14.11 1.47 -4.57
CA ILE A 75 12.75 1.26 -4.07
C ILE A 75 11.81 2.26 -4.73
N LEU A 76 10.70 1.74 -5.25
CA LEU A 76 9.57 2.54 -5.71
C LEU A 76 8.43 2.42 -4.70
N VAL A 77 7.92 3.54 -4.19
CA VAL A 77 6.75 3.56 -3.30
C VAL A 77 5.55 4.15 -4.04
N ILE A 78 4.45 3.40 -4.12
CA ILE A 78 3.18 3.90 -4.65
C ILE A 78 2.22 4.09 -3.47
N HIS A 79 1.98 5.35 -3.13
CA HIS A 79 1.19 5.73 -1.95
C HIS A 79 0.55 7.11 -2.14
N PRO A 80 -0.62 7.39 -1.55
CA PRO A 80 -1.21 8.72 -1.60
C PRO A 80 -0.38 9.80 -0.89
N PHE A 81 0.34 9.41 0.17
CA PHE A 81 1.14 10.29 1.04
C PHE A 81 2.61 10.36 0.60
N ASN A 82 2.84 10.38 -0.72
CA ASN A 82 4.16 10.14 -1.30
C ASN A 82 5.22 11.15 -0.84
N LYS A 83 4.87 12.44 -0.77
CA LYS A 83 5.78 13.50 -0.28
C LYS A 83 6.07 13.38 1.21
N THR A 84 5.08 13.01 2.01
CA THR A 84 5.26 12.76 3.45
C THR A 84 6.19 11.56 3.67
N ILE A 85 6.05 10.51 2.86
CA ILE A 85 6.95 9.35 2.85
C ILE A 85 8.38 9.77 2.50
N GLU A 86 8.58 10.56 1.45
CA GLU A 86 9.91 11.08 1.09
C GLU A 86 10.51 11.89 2.24
N ASN A 87 9.73 12.81 2.82
CA ASN A 87 10.18 13.64 3.93
C ASN A 87 10.59 12.80 5.16
N GLN A 88 9.78 11.82 5.56
CA GLN A 88 10.11 10.95 6.68
C GLN A 88 11.33 10.07 6.40
N TYR A 89 11.42 9.51 5.20
CA TYR A 89 12.54 8.66 4.83
C TYR A 89 13.86 9.45 4.83
N TYR A 90 13.92 10.63 4.20
CA TYR A 90 15.16 11.38 4.11
C TYR A 90 15.57 12.08 5.41
N ASN A 91 14.62 12.43 6.29
CA ASN A 91 14.92 13.22 7.49
C ASN A 91 14.82 12.46 8.81
N LYS A 92 14.12 11.32 8.84
CA LYS A 92 13.77 10.62 10.10
C LYS A 92 14.03 9.12 10.09
N ARG A 93 14.38 8.47 8.96
CA ARG A 93 14.51 7.00 8.83
C ARG A 93 15.20 6.31 10.02
N THR A 94 16.36 6.81 10.45
CA THR A 94 17.16 6.21 11.53
C THR A 94 16.57 6.41 12.93
N LEU A 95 15.48 7.17 13.05
CA LEU A 95 14.81 7.50 14.31
C LEU A 95 13.41 6.87 14.41
N LEU A 96 12.93 6.20 13.35
CA LEU A 96 11.56 5.66 13.31
C LEU A 96 11.44 4.32 14.04
N PHE A 97 12.49 3.49 14.03
CA PHE A 97 12.43 2.17 14.62
C PHE A 97 13.71 1.90 15.42
N ASN A 98 13.56 1.20 16.54
CA ASN A 98 14.70 0.75 17.34
C ASN A 98 15.57 -0.24 16.55
N ASP A 99 14.93 -1.12 15.77
CA ASP A 99 15.62 -2.00 14.84
C ASP A 99 15.80 -1.29 13.48
N PRO A 100 17.02 -0.91 13.08
CA PRO A 100 17.26 -0.22 11.81
C PRO A 100 16.99 -1.09 10.58
N ARG A 101 16.91 -2.43 10.73
CA ARG A 101 16.59 -3.37 9.64
C ARG A 101 15.14 -3.26 9.16
N VAL A 102 14.24 -2.70 9.97
CA VAL A 102 12.84 -2.47 9.60
C VAL A 102 12.73 -1.50 8.41
N LEU A 103 13.53 -0.44 8.41
CA LEU A 103 13.60 0.53 7.32
C LEU A 103 15.08 0.84 7.00
N PRO A 104 15.75 -0.08 6.27
CA PRO A 104 17.17 0.05 6.00
C PRO A 104 17.43 1.16 4.98
N GLU A 105 18.70 1.46 4.74
CA GLU A 105 19.08 2.42 3.72
C GLU A 105 18.93 1.84 2.31
N PHE A 106 18.02 2.42 1.53
CA PHE A 106 17.84 2.15 0.11
C PHE A 106 18.94 2.81 -0.73
N LYS A 107 19.24 2.23 -1.89
CA LYS A 107 20.10 2.87 -2.89
C LYS A 107 19.45 4.13 -3.48
N SER A 108 18.14 4.11 -3.67
CA SER A 108 17.35 5.27 -4.04
C SER A 108 15.89 5.05 -3.69
N LEU A 109 15.19 6.12 -3.31
CA LEU A 109 13.75 6.13 -3.15
C LEU A 109 13.12 6.97 -4.26
N GLN A 110 12.19 6.38 -5.01
CA GLN A 110 11.28 7.10 -5.90
C GLN A 110 9.86 6.87 -5.44
N THR A 111 8.99 7.87 -5.62
CA THR A 111 7.58 7.73 -5.27
C THR A 111 6.65 8.10 -6.43
N ILE A 112 5.50 7.44 -6.48
CA ILE A 112 4.37 7.80 -7.34
C ILE A 112 3.20 8.13 -6.42
N LYS A 113 2.64 9.33 -6.59
CA LYS A 113 1.42 9.72 -5.87
C LYS A 113 0.26 8.88 -6.37
N ALA A 114 -0.25 8.02 -5.50
CA ALA A 114 -1.41 7.21 -5.84
C ALA A 114 -2.68 8.07 -5.95
N VAL A 115 -3.49 7.79 -6.96
CA VAL A 115 -4.79 8.46 -7.16
C VAL A 115 -5.71 8.17 -5.96
N GLN A 116 -6.31 9.22 -5.39
CA GLN A 116 -7.25 9.12 -4.27
C GLN A 116 -8.66 9.56 -4.66
N THR A 117 -9.57 8.59 -4.69
CA THR A 117 -11.00 8.79 -4.99
C THR A 117 -11.91 8.31 -3.87
N ILE A 118 -11.32 7.85 -2.77
CA ILE A 118 -12.01 7.48 -1.53
C ILE A 118 -12.77 8.68 -0.97
N ALA A 119 -13.75 8.40 -0.10
CA ALA A 119 -14.66 9.40 0.47
C ALA A 119 -15.47 10.22 -0.56
N GLY A 120 -15.52 9.78 -1.82
CA GLY A 120 -16.19 10.49 -2.91
C GLY A 120 -15.40 11.68 -3.45
N ASN A 121 -14.08 11.73 -3.22
CA ASN A 121 -13.22 12.74 -3.83
C ASN A 121 -13.22 12.60 -5.35
N LYS A 122 -13.13 13.74 -6.04
CA LYS A 122 -13.11 13.76 -7.50
C LYS A 122 -11.76 13.28 -8.00
N SER A 123 -11.80 12.46 -9.04
CA SER A 123 -10.63 12.12 -9.84
C SER A 123 -10.50 13.09 -11.00
N GLU A 124 -9.28 13.30 -11.47
CA GLU A 124 -9.04 13.84 -12.82
C GLU A 124 -9.36 12.81 -13.92
N PHE A 125 -9.46 11.53 -13.55
CA PHE A 125 -9.79 10.43 -14.45
C PHE A 125 -11.29 10.18 -14.55
N ASN A 126 -11.76 9.69 -15.69
CA ASN A 126 -13.17 9.37 -15.91
C ASN A 126 -13.59 8.09 -15.19
N THR A 127 -12.69 7.10 -15.17
CA THR A 127 -12.92 5.81 -14.52
C THR A 127 -11.76 5.41 -13.61
N TRP A 128 -12.05 4.47 -12.72
CA TRP A 128 -11.05 3.82 -11.88
C TRP A 128 -10.00 3.08 -12.74
N PHE A 129 -10.39 2.53 -13.89
CA PHE A 129 -9.47 1.86 -14.80
C PHE A 129 -8.51 2.84 -15.49
N ASP A 130 -8.98 4.03 -15.85
CA ASP A 130 -8.11 5.08 -16.40
C ASP A 130 -7.05 5.51 -15.38
N ALA A 131 -7.46 5.67 -14.11
CA ALA A 131 -6.54 5.96 -13.01
C ALA A 131 -5.53 4.83 -12.77
N LEU A 132 -6.00 3.56 -12.82
CA LEU A 132 -5.13 2.40 -12.72
C LEU A 132 -4.09 2.38 -13.85
N GLU A 133 -4.53 2.62 -15.08
CA GLU A 133 -3.69 2.59 -16.27
C GLU A 133 -2.66 3.72 -16.26
N TYR A 134 -3.04 4.93 -15.86
CA TYR A 134 -2.10 6.02 -15.60
C TYR A 134 -1.00 5.60 -14.62
N MET A 135 -1.37 5.04 -13.46
CA MET A 135 -0.37 4.61 -12.47
C MET A 135 0.52 3.47 -12.99
N LYS A 136 0.00 2.54 -13.79
CA LYS A 136 0.83 1.52 -14.47
C LYS A 136 1.86 2.16 -15.40
N GLN A 137 1.45 3.16 -16.18
CA GLN A 137 2.35 3.88 -17.09
C GLN A 137 3.44 4.66 -16.34
N GLU A 138 3.13 5.25 -15.18
CA GLU A 138 4.14 5.89 -14.33
C GLU A 138 5.13 4.88 -13.75
N ILE A 139 4.66 3.69 -13.33
CA ILE A 139 5.53 2.58 -12.93
C ILE A 139 6.42 2.16 -14.11
N ASP A 140 5.89 2.13 -15.34
CA ASP A 140 6.59 1.72 -16.57
C ASP A 140 7.77 2.62 -16.93
N LYS A 141 7.69 3.90 -16.59
CA LYS A 141 8.76 4.88 -16.79
C LYS A 141 9.84 4.86 -15.70
N THR A 142 9.63 4.11 -14.62
CA THR A 142 10.49 4.15 -13.44
C THR A 142 11.42 2.92 -13.38
N ASP A 143 12.70 3.15 -13.10
CA ASP A 143 13.68 2.08 -12.89
C ASP A 143 13.85 1.77 -11.40
N PHE A 144 13.41 0.59 -10.98
CA PHE A 144 13.45 0.14 -9.59
C PHE A 144 13.66 -1.38 -9.50
N ASP A 145 14.05 -1.86 -8.32
CA ASP A 145 14.22 -3.29 -8.03
C ASP A 145 12.97 -3.88 -7.38
N ILE A 146 12.40 -3.16 -6.41
CA ILE A 146 11.26 -3.59 -5.59
C ILE A 146 10.27 -2.43 -5.42
N ALA A 147 8.98 -2.69 -5.57
CA ALA A 147 7.91 -1.74 -5.28
C ALA A 147 7.24 -2.03 -3.94
N ILE A 148 7.00 -1.01 -3.13
CA ILE A 148 6.15 -1.05 -1.93
C ILE A 148 4.88 -0.27 -2.23
N ILE A 149 3.72 -0.90 -2.00
CA ILE A 149 2.45 -0.40 -2.50
C ILE A 149 1.43 -0.29 -1.36
N GLY A 150 0.86 0.89 -1.20
CA GLY A 150 -0.24 1.14 -0.29
C GLY A 150 -1.20 2.17 -0.88
N CYS A 151 -2.21 1.70 -1.61
CA CYS A 151 -3.12 2.61 -2.32
C CYS A 151 -4.52 2.02 -2.50
N GLY A 152 -5.05 1.40 -1.45
CA GLY A 152 -6.41 0.86 -1.42
C GLY A 152 -6.68 -0.14 -2.54
N ALA A 153 -7.82 0.00 -3.21
CA ALA A 153 -8.26 -0.94 -4.25
C ALA A 153 -7.31 -1.06 -5.45
N TYR A 154 -6.43 -0.07 -5.67
CA TYR A 154 -5.43 -0.12 -6.73
C TYR A 154 -4.24 -1.02 -6.39
N GLY A 155 -3.99 -1.27 -5.09
CA GLY A 155 -2.73 -1.85 -4.64
C GLY A 155 -2.46 -3.25 -5.19
N PHE A 156 -3.47 -4.11 -5.17
CA PHE A 156 -3.36 -5.48 -5.68
C PHE A 156 -3.07 -5.54 -7.19
N PRO A 157 -3.86 -4.89 -8.08
CA PRO A 157 -3.58 -4.92 -9.51
C PRO A 157 -2.29 -4.20 -9.92
N LEU A 158 -1.86 -3.19 -9.17
CA LEU A 158 -0.54 -2.58 -9.38
C LEU A 158 0.60 -3.52 -8.98
N ALA A 159 0.48 -4.27 -7.87
CA ALA A 159 1.46 -5.28 -7.50
C ALA A 159 1.57 -6.40 -8.55
N ALA A 160 0.44 -6.85 -9.07
CA ALA A 160 0.40 -7.82 -10.17
C ALA A 160 1.05 -7.27 -11.45
N HIS A 161 0.84 -5.98 -11.78
CA HIS A 161 1.51 -5.31 -12.90
C HIS A 161 3.03 -5.27 -12.72
N VAL A 162 3.53 -4.87 -11.55
CA VAL A 162 4.96 -4.87 -11.23
C VAL A 162 5.55 -6.29 -11.40
N LYS A 163 4.85 -7.32 -10.93
CA LYS A 163 5.29 -8.71 -11.09
C LYS A 163 5.31 -9.17 -12.55
N ARG A 164 4.32 -8.80 -13.37
CA ARG A 164 4.35 -9.06 -14.83
C ARG A 164 5.58 -8.50 -15.53
N ARG A 165 6.14 -7.41 -15.00
CA ARG A 165 7.38 -6.79 -15.52
C ARG A 165 8.66 -7.48 -15.04
N GLY A 166 8.55 -8.59 -14.32
CA GLY A 166 9.69 -9.31 -13.75
C GLY A 166 10.33 -8.61 -12.54
N LYS A 167 9.62 -7.67 -11.92
CA LYS A 167 10.04 -6.99 -10.68
C LYS A 167 9.28 -7.56 -9.48
N LYS A 168 9.70 -7.20 -8.26
CA LYS A 168 9.03 -7.63 -7.02
C LYS A 168 8.14 -6.52 -6.49
N ALA A 169 6.98 -6.88 -5.95
CA ALA A 169 6.06 -5.95 -5.30
C ALA A 169 5.62 -6.47 -3.95
N VAL A 170 5.51 -5.57 -2.98
CA VAL A 170 4.96 -5.83 -1.66
C VAL A 170 3.78 -4.89 -1.44
N HIS A 171 2.57 -5.44 -1.44
CA HIS A 171 1.35 -4.69 -1.17
C HIS A 171 1.02 -4.77 0.32
N LEU A 172 1.29 -3.68 1.06
CA LEU A 172 1.05 -3.60 2.51
C LEU A 172 -0.26 -2.88 2.86
N GLY A 173 -0.94 -2.31 1.85
CA GLY A 173 -2.16 -1.54 2.06
C GLY A 173 -1.91 -0.42 3.07
N GLY A 174 -2.76 -0.34 4.10
CA GLY A 174 -2.65 0.67 5.15
C GLY A 174 -1.34 0.62 5.94
N ALA A 175 -0.75 -0.55 6.15
CA ALA A 175 0.48 -0.70 6.94
C ALA A 175 1.70 0.03 6.32
N THR A 176 1.63 0.36 5.03
CA THR A 176 2.65 1.15 4.32
C THR A 176 2.91 2.50 5.01
N GLN A 177 1.88 3.18 5.51
CA GLN A 177 2.07 4.50 6.12
C GLN A 177 2.91 4.40 7.40
N LEU A 178 2.67 3.35 8.22
CA LEU A 178 3.37 3.17 9.48
C LEU A 178 4.84 2.79 9.25
N LEU A 179 5.15 2.03 8.20
CA LEU A 179 6.52 1.71 7.78
C LEU A 179 7.37 2.97 7.55
N PHE A 180 6.76 4.07 7.10
CA PHE A 180 7.46 5.35 6.88
C PHE A 180 7.23 6.35 8.01
N GLY A 181 6.83 5.91 9.20
CA GLY A 181 6.69 6.80 10.36
C GLY A 181 5.49 7.74 10.27
N ILE A 182 4.44 7.36 9.53
CA ILE A 182 3.21 8.15 9.40
C ILE A 182 2.10 7.44 10.18
N LYS A 183 1.72 8.01 11.31
CA LYS A 183 0.62 7.49 12.16
C LYS A 183 -0.71 8.13 11.78
N GLY A 184 -1.79 7.47 12.13
CA GLY A 184 -3.17 7.89 11.92
C GLY A 184 -4.03 7.23 12.99
N LYS A 185 -5.31 7.57 13.05
CA LYS A 185 -6.22 7.12 14.11
C LYS A 185 -6.17 5.61 14.36
N ARG A 186 -6.13 4.78 13.31
CA ARG A 186 -6.07 3.32 13.43
C ARG A 186 -4.90 2.82 14.28
N TRP A 187 -3.74 3.45 14.11
CA TRP A 187 -2.50 3.02 14.74
C TRP A 187 -2.40 3.56 16.17
N VAL A 188 -2.80 4.82 16.37
CA VAL A 188 -2.77 5.48 17.68
C VAL A 188 -3.79 4.88 18.65
N ASP A 189 -4.97 4.48 18.16
CA ASP A 189 -6.00 3.86 19.00
C ASP A 189 -5.75 2.37 19.27
N ASN A 190 -4.73 1.76 18.65
CA ASN A 190 -4.44 0.34 18.78
C ASN A 190 -3.20 0.11 19.67
N PRO A 191 -3.37 -0.44 20.90
CA PRO A 191 -2.27 -0.66 21.83
C PRO A 191 -1.10 -1.47 21.29
N LYS A 192 -1.31 -2.31 20.26
CA LYS A 192 -0.27 -3.10 19.60
C LYS A 192 0.89 -2.24 19.08
N PHE A 193 0.63 -0.98 18.74
CA PHE A 193 1.62 -0.08 18.14
C PHE A 193 2.22 0.93 19.13
N ASN A 194 1.85 0.88 20.42
CA ASN A 194 2.33 1.83 21.42
C ASN A 194 3.86 1.79 21.60
N GLU A 195 4.48 0.62 21.46
CA GLU A 195 5.93 0.45 21.59
C GLU A 195 6.70 0.78 20.30
N ILE A 196 5.98 0.87 19.17
CA ILE A 196 6.56 1.19 17.85
C ILE A 196 6.49 2.69 17.60
N ILE A 197 5.36 3.32 17.93
CA ILE A 197 5.13 4.74 17.66
C ILE A 197 5.88 5.61 18.68
N ASN A 198 6.84 6.40 18.20
CA ASN A 198 7.58 7.37 19.01
C ASN A 198 7.32 8.83 18.58
N GLU A 199 8.05 9.78 19.15
CA GLU A 199 7.92 11.23 18.90
C GLU A 199 8.28 11.66 17.46
N HIS A 200 8.98 10.81 16.70
CA HIS A 200 9.35 11.07 15.31
C HIS A 200 8.30 10.62 14.29
N PHE A 201 7.25 9.94 14.74
CA PHE A 201 6.09 9.64 13.91
C PHE A 201 5.17 10.84 13.79
N ILE A 202 4.78 11.17 12.57
CA ILE A 202 3.92 12.31 12.27
C ILE A 202 2.54 11.84 11.80
N TYR A 203 1.54 12.69 11.95
CA TYR A 203 0.27 12.52 11.23
C TYR A 203 0.46 12.89 9.74
N PRO A 204 -0.43 12.44 8.83
CA PRO A 204 -0.34 12.82 7.42
C PRO A 204 -0.36 14.35 7.28
N MET A 205 0.40 14.87 6.32
CA MET A 205 0.48 16.31 6.08
C MET A 205 -0.85 16.85 5.55
N LYS A 206 -1.03 18.17 5.58
CA LYS A 206 -2.28 18.79 5.08
C LYS A 206 -2.61 18.40 3.63
N GLU A 207 -1.60 18.20 2.79
CA GLU A 207 -1.78 17.79 1.39
C GLU A 207 -2.16 16.30 1.22
N ASP A 208 -2.06 15.50 2.28
CA ASP A 208 -2.46 14.09 2.34
C ASP A 208 -3.93 13.93 2.71
N GLN A 209 -4.54 14.98 3.26
CA GLN A 209 -5.93 14.96 3.70
C GLN A 209 -6.88 14.99 2.51
N VAL A 210 -7.92 14.16 2.60
CA VAL A 210 -9.01 14.13 1.62
C VAL A 210 -10.28 14.73 2.22
N ILE A 211 -11.12 15.31 1.37
CA ILE A 211 -12.41 15.83 1.80
C ILE A 211 -13.24 14.65 2.30
N ASN A 212 -13.91 14.81 3.45
CA ASN A 212 -14.70 13.76 4.11
C ASN A 212 -13.90 12.52 4.56
N ALA A 213 -12.62 12.66 4.93
CA ALA A 213 -11.80 11.59 5.48
C ALA A 213 -12.51 10.78 6.59
N SER A 214 -13.32 11.42 7.43
CA SER A 214 -14.13 10.77 8.48
C SER A 214 -15.13 9.72 7.96
N LYS A 215 -15.50 9.75 6.68
CA LYS A 215 -16.36 8.73 6.04
C LYS A 215 -15.60 7.44 5.69
N VAL A 216 -14.27 7.45 5.75
CA VAL A 216 -13.41 6.28 5.51
C VAL A 216 -13.00 5.74 6.86
N GLU A 217 -13.80 4.81 7.40
CA GLU A 217 -13.54 4.14 8.68
C GLU A 217 -13.21 5.13 9.81
N GLN A 218 -14.03 6.18 9.97
CA GLN A 218 -13.83 7.23 10.97
C GLN A 218 -12.50 7.99 10.84
N GLY A 219 -11.94 8.05 9.63
CA GLY A 219 -10.67 8.72 9.36
C GLY A 219 -9.45 7.88 9.71
N CYS A 220 -9.55 6.55 9.72
CA CYS A 220 -8.52 5.63 10.21
C CYS A 220 -7.07 5.90 9.75
N TYR A 221 -6.85 6.44 8.55
CA TYR A 221 -5.53 6.74 7.99
C TYR A 221 -4.96 8.10 8.44
N TRP A 222 -5.81 8.99 8.94
CA TRP A 222 -5.49 10.35 9.38
C TRP A 222 -5.64 10.49 10.89
#